data_AF-A0AA40E2E7-F1
#
_entry.id   AF-A0AA40E2E7-F1
#
_cell.length_a   1.000
_cell.length_b   1.000
_cell.length_c   1.000
_cell.angle_alpha   90.00
_cell.angle_beta   90.00
_cell.angle_gamma   90.00
#
_symmetry.space_group_name_H-M   'P 1'
#
loop_
_entity.id
_entity.type
_entity.pdbx_description
1 polymer ?
#
loop_
_entity_poly.entity_id
_entity_poly.type
_entity_poly.pdbx_seq_one_letter_code
_entity_poly.pdbx_strand_id
1 'polypeptide(L)'
;MEVANTARNTSFKFEQMYRCDPSAKHYGFKSWDDFFTRRVHETARPVASPEDDNAIANACESKVYHIADKVKLRDRFWIKSQPYSILDMLANDTLAAQFANGTIYQAFLSALSYHRWHAPVSGVIRRAFVRDGTYFSEPLCEMAPASSASVEIEIPREGIATAQGYLTALATRAVIFIEADNPAIGLMAFIGVGMDEVSTCEITVAEGQRVKKGDEIGMFHFGGSSHCLLFREGVRVAGFPNVGRKENVPVRGQVAVVRP
;
A
#
# COMPACT_ATOMS: atom_id res chain seq x y z
N MET A 1 17.57 -7.07 -4.88
CA MET A 1 16.99 -8.11 -5.78
C MET A 1 16.35 -9.25 -5.00
N GLU A 2 16.95 -9.72 -3.91
CA GLU A 2 16.42 -10.84 -3.13
C GLU A 2 14.93 -10.67 -2.79
N VAL A 3 14.54 -9.57 -2.14
CA VAL A 3 13.13 -9.26 -1.81
C VAL A 3 12.17 -9.41 -3.00
N ALA A 4 12.57 -8.94 -4.18
CA ALA A 4 11.74 -9.00 -5.38
C ALA A 4 11.73 -10.41 -5.99
N ASN A 5 12.85 -11.12 -5.97
CA ASN A 5 12.94 -12.46 -6.53
C ASN A 5 12.21 -13.49 -5.67
N THR A 6 12.22 -13.35 -4.35
CA THR A 6 11.59 -14.33 -3.45
C THR A 6 10.10 -14.48 -3.71
N ALA A 7 9.40 -13.37 -4.00
CA ALA A 7 7.95 -13.34 -4.16
C ALA A 7 7.39 -14.25 -5.28
N ARG A 8 8.19 -14.55 -6.31
CA ARG A 8 7.85 -15.52 -7.38
C ARG A 8 8.89 -16.61 -7.56
N ASN A 9 9.80 -16.76 -6.60
CA ASN A 9 10.96 -17.66 -6.67
C ASN A 9 11.74 -17.54 -8.01
N THR A 10 11.98 -16.30 -8.46
CA THR A 10 12.70 -16.02 -9.72
C THR A 10 14.20 -15.86 -9.49
N SER A 11 14.99 -16.03 -10.55
CA SER A 11 16.44 -15.79 -10.55
C SER A 11 16.85 -14.57 -11.39
N PHE A 12 15.91 -13.65 -11.63
CA PHE A 12 16.16 -12.48 -12.46
C PHE A 12 17.29 -11.62 -11.90
N LYS A 13 18.19 -11.21 -12.79
CA LYS A 13 19.14 -10.13 -12.54
C LYS A 13 18.41 -8.78 -12.47
N PHE A 14 19.09 -7.75 -11.98
CA PHE A 14 18.49 -6.44 -11.76
C PHE A 14 17.92 -5.84 -13.06
N GLU A 15 18.68 -5.92 -14.15
CA GLU A 15 18.33 -5.45 -15.49
C GLU A 15 17.24 -6.29 -16.19
N GLN A 16 17.01 -7.52 -15.73
CA GLN A 16 15.90 -8.35 -16.21
C GLN A 16 14.59 -8.00 -15.49
N MET A 17 14.70 -7.48 -14.27
CA MET A 17 13.57 -7.13 -13.42
C MET A 17 13.11 -5.69 -13.66
N TYR A 18 14.06 -4.76 -13.74
CA TYR A 18 13.81 -3.32 -13.80
C TYR A 18 14.32 -2.71 -15.10
N ARG A 19 13.59 -1.72 -15.61
CA ARG A 19 13.99 -0.95 -16.79
C ARG A 19 15.17 -0.06 -16.41
N CYS A 20 16.36 -0.42 -16.85
CA CYS A 20 17.59 0.32 -16.58
C CYS A 20 18.64 0.05 -17.68
N ASP A 21 19.68 0.88 -17.74
CA ASP A 21 20.81 0.68 -18.66
C ASP A 21 22.04 0.17 -17.89
N PRO A 22 22.36 -1.13 -17.93
CA PRO A 22 23.49 -1.69 -17.18
C PRO A 22 24.86 -1.18 -17.65
N SER A 23 24.95 -0.55 -18.82
CA SER A 23 26.20 0.04 -19.33
C SER A 23 26.43 1.46 -18.81
N ALA A 24 25.38 2.13 -18.35
CA ALA A 24 25.47 3.50 -17.83
C ALA A 24 25.87 3.53 -16.35
N LYS A 25 26.47 4.66 -15.93
CA LYS A 25 26.74 4.92 -14.52
C LYS A 25 25.44 4.85 -13.72
N HIS A 26 25.47 4.17 -12.57
CA HIS A 26 24.29 3.95 -11.72
C HIS A 26 23.11 3.34 -12.48
N TYR A 27 23.36 2.49 -13.47
CA TYR A 27 22.32 1.86 -14.28
C TYR A 27 21.40 2.85 -15.04
N GLY A 28 21.85 4.10 -15.21
CA GLY A 28 21.09 5.18 -15.86
C GLY A 28 20.20 6.02 -14.94
N PHE A 29 20.13 5.71 -13.64
CA PHE A 29 19.35 6.50 -12.67
C PHE A 29 20.04 7.81 -12.33
N LYS A 30 19.28 8.91 -12.35
CA LYS A 30 19.79 10.29 -12.17
C LYS A 30 19.81 10.75 -10.73
N SER A 31 18.98 10.15 -9.88
CA SER A 31 18.88 10.45 -8.46
C SER A 31 18.48 9.19 -7.69
N TRP A 32 18.57 9.26 -6.37
CA TRP A 32 18.04 8.19 -5.53
C TRP A 32 16.54 8.02 -5.70
N ASP A 33 15.80 9.11 -5.90
CA ASP A 33 14.36 9.06 -6.12
C ASP A 33 13.98 8.42 -7.48
N ASP A 34 14.76 8.67 -8.52
CA ASP A 34 14.62 8.02 -9.83
C ASP A 34 14.83 6.50 -9.71
N PHE A 35 15.81 6.07 -8.90
CA PHE A 35 16.00 4.66 -8.56
C PHE A 35 14.87 4.10 -7.67
N PHE A 36 14.37 4.88 -6.72
CA PHE A 36 13.32 4.47 -5.79
C PHE A 36 12.00 4.22 -6.55
N THR A 37 11.68 5.11 -7.47
CA THR A 37 10.55 5.03 -8.40
C THR A 37 10.90 4.29 -9.70
N ARG A 38 11.93 3.44 -9.73
CA ARG A 38 12.30 2.62 -10.90
C ARG A 38 11.11 1.82 -11.44
N ARG A 39 11.10 1.56 -12.75
CA ARG A 39 10.03 0.80 -13.42
C ARG A 39 10.38 -0.68 -13.55
N VAL A 40 9.39 -1.56 -13.47
CA VAL A 40 9.57 -3.01 -13.73
C VAL A 40 9.37 -3.35 -15.20
N HIS A 41 9.98 -4.43 -15.66
CA HIS A 41 9.59 -5.06 -16.92
C HIS A 41 8.24 -5.79 -16.76
N GLU A 42 7.37 -5.68 -17.75
CA GLU A 42 6.05 -6.32 -17.71
C GLU A 42 6.15 -7.84 -17.64
N THR A 43 7.16 -8.40 -18.31
CA THR A 43 7.49 -9.84 -18.26
C THR A 43 7.91 -10.30 -16.88
N ALA A 44 8.52 -9.42 -16.07
CA ALA A 44 8.95 -9.74 -14.72
C ALA A 44 7.78 -9.70 -13.71
N ARG A 45 6.72 -8.93 -14.02
CA ARG A 45 5.51 -8.79 -13.20
C ARG A 45 4.25 -8.78 -14.08
N PRO A 46 3.87 -9.91 -14.72
CA PRO A 46 2.62 -9.98 -15.46
C PRO A 46 1.42 -9.88 -14.52
N VAL A 47 0.35 -9.28 -15.04
CA VAL A 47 -0.95 -9.19 -14.35
C VAL A 47 -1.51 -10.58 -14.14
N ALA A 48 -1.93 -10.88 -12.92
CA ALA A 48 -2.63 -12.11 -12.62
C ALA A 48 -4.05 -12.07 -13.23
N SER A 49 -4.38 -13.12 -13.98
CA SER A 49 -5.70 -13.34 -14.59
C SER A 49 -6.26 -12.07 -15.25
N PRO A 50 -5.57 -11.49 -16.26
CA PRO A 50 -5.86 -10.16 -16.78
C PRO A 50 -7.30 -10.00 -17.28
N GLU A 51 -7.88 -11.06 -17.83
CA GLU A 51 -9.24 -11.09 -18.39
C GLU A 51 -10.33 -11.57 -17.39
N ASP A 52 -9.96 -11.93 -16.16
CA ASP A 52 -10.92 -12.36 -15.13
C ASP A 52 -11.17 -11.25 -14.11
N ASP A 53 -12.28 -10.53 -14.27
CA ASP A 53 -12.63 -9.42 -13.37
C ASP A 53 -13.03 -9.86 -11.94
N ASN A 54 -13.07 -11.17 -11.64
CA ASN A 54 -13.22 -11.67 -10.26
C ASN A 54 -11.88 -11.71 -9.51
N ALA A 55 -10.76 -11.78 -10.23
CA ALA A 55 -9.44 -11.79 -9.64
C ALA A 55 -8.94 -10.36 -9.38
N ILE A 56 -8.65 -10.05 -8.12
CA ILE A 56 -8.11 -8.76 -7.71
C ILE A 56 -6.59 -8.82 -7.77
N ALA A 57 -5.98 -7.90 -8.51
CA ALA A 57 -4.54 -7.76 -8.58
C ALA A 57 -4.03 -6.98 -7.35
N ASN A 58 -2.85 -7.34 -6.88
CA ASN A 58 -2.16 -6.67 -5.80
C ASN A 58 -1.62 -5.34 -6.31
N ALA A 59 -2.03 -4.25 -5.67
CA ALA A 59 -1.68 -2.91 -6.11
C ALA A 59 -0.19 -2.58 -5.95
N CYS A 60 0.48 -3.15 -4.95
CA CYS A 60 1.88 -2.85 -4.63
C CYS A 60 2.70 -4.12 -4.36
N GLU A 61 4.02 -4.10 -4.53
CA GLU A 61 4.86 -5.22 -4.10
C GLU A 61 5.07 -5.15 -2.58
N SER A 62 4.27 -5.90 -1.82
CA SER A 62 4.07 -5.62 -0.39
C SER A 62 3.88 -6.86 0.46
N LYS A 63 4.21 -6.78 1.74
CA LYS A 63 3.95 -7.82 2.75
C LYS A 63 2.66 -7.50 3.49
N VAL A 64 1.79 -8.50 3.65
CA VAL A 64 0.52 -8.34 4.37
C VAL A 64 0.78 -7.90 5.80
N TYR A 65 0.16 -6.80 6.21
CA TYR A 65 0.17 -6.31 7.59
C TYR A 65 -1.07 -6.82 8.32
N HIS A 66 -2.27 -6.51 7.82
CA HIS A 66 -3.50 -6.84 8.50
C HIS A 66 -4.69 -6.89 7.55
N ILE A 67 -5.66 -7.74 7.87
CA ILE A 67 -6.95 -7.84 7.18
C ILE A 67 -8.01 -7.71 8.26
N ALA A 68 -8.97 -6.82 8.07
CA ALA A 68 -10.07 -6.64 9.01
C ALA A 68 -11.40 -6.52 8.29
N ASP A 69 -12.41 -7.18 8.85
CA ASP A 69 -13.79 -7.16 8.40
C ASP A 69 -14.63 -6.26 9.31
N LYS A 70 -15.77 -5.80 8.79
CA LYS A 70 -16.75 -4.99 9.54
C LYS A 70 -16.11 -3.74 10.17
N VAL A 71 -15.22 -3.10 9.43
CA VAL A 71 -14.57 -1.86 9.86
C VAL A 71 -15.60 -0.74 10.06
N LYS A 72 -15.50 -0.01 11.17
CA LYS A 72 -16.49 1.02 11.51
C LYS A 72 -16.28 2.28 10.66
N LEU A 73 -17.38 2.98 10.39
CA LEU A 73 -17.32 4.29 9.72
C LEU A 73 -16.43 5.27 10.50
N ARG A 74 -16.56 5.32 11.82
CA ARG A 74 -15.68 6.07 12.70
C ARG A 74 -15.37 5.21 13.92
N ASP A 75 -14.10 5.14 14.30
CA ASP A 75 -13.66 4.40 15.50
C ASP A 75 -12.78 5.27 16.40
N ARG A 76 -12.51 4.77 17.61
CA ARG A 76 -11.67 5.46 18.61
C ARG A 76 -10.40 4.65 18.85
N PHE A 77 -9.26 5.28 18.61
CA PHE A 77 -7.96 4.72 18.96
C PHE A 77 -7.79 4.74 20.48
N TRP A 78 -7.38 3.62 21.10
CA TRP A 78 -7.14 3.53 22.54
C TRP A 78 -5.82 2.82 22.84
N ILE A 79 -4.84 3.59 23.29
CA ILE A 79 -3.50 3.17 23.73
C ILE A 79 -2.78 2.24 22.74
N LYS A 80 -3.05 0.92 22.80
CA LYS A 80 -2.39 -0.12 21.99
C LYS A 80 -3.26 -0.63 20.84
N SER A 81 -4.53 -0.24 20.78
CA SER A 81 -5.46 -0.68 19.73
C SER A 81 -5.29 0.17 18.48
N GLN A 82 -5.33 -0.50 17.31
CA GLN A 82 -5.25 0.15 15.99
C GLN A 82 -6.46 -0.20 15.14
N PRO A 83 -7.67 0.25 15.54
CA PRO A 83 -8.85 0.08 14.72
C PRO A 83 -8.76 0.95 13.46
N TYR A 84 -9.49 0.58 12.42
CA TYR A 84 -9.61 1.41 11.23
C TYR A 84 -10.82 2.34 11.38
N SER A 85 -10.60 3.64 11.18
CA SER A 85 -11.65 4.66 11.15
C SER A 85 -11.82 5.13 9.71
N ILE A 86 -12.80 4.57 9.01
CA ILE A 86 -12.97 4.77 7.55
C ILE A 86 -13.14 6.24 7.17
N LEU A 87 -13.90 6.99 7.96
CA LEU A 87 -14.11 8.42 7.73
C LEU A 87 -12.80 9.20 7.80
N ASP A 88 -11.92 8.88 8.76
CA ASP A 88 -10.62 9.54 8.88
C ASP A 88 -9.67 9.10 7.76
N MET A 89 -9.63 7.80 7.46
CA MET A 89 -8.82 7.22 6.38
C MET A 89 -9.14 7.83 5.02
N LEU A 90 -10.43 8.03 4.74
CA LEU A 90 -10.91 8.61 3.48
C LEU A 90 -11.04 10.13 3.56
N ALA A 91 -10.38 10.79 4.53
CA ALA A 91 -10.31 12.24 4.65
C ALA A 91 -11.68 12.95 4.70
N ASN A 92 -12.67 12.32 5.34
CA ASN A 92 -14.07 12.78 5.41
C ASN A 92 -14.73 12.94 4.04
N ASP A 93 -14.28 12.20 3.02
CA ASP A 93 -14.92 12.18 1.71
C ASP A 93 -16.39 11.75 1.83
N THR A 94 -17.25 12.36 1.03
CA THR A 94 -18.67 12.01 0.90
C THR A 94 -18.90 10.54 0.54
N LEU A 95 -17.95 9.90 -0.14
CA LEU A 95 -18.02 8.47 -0.49
C LEU A 95 -17.69 7.55 0.69
N ALA A 96 -17.10 8.06 1.78
CA ALA A 96 -16.64 7.24 2.89
C ALA A 96 -17.74 6.43 3.58
N ALA A 97 -18.95 6.99 3.68
CA ALA A 97 -20.10 6.33 4.28
C ALA A 97 -20.46 4.99 3.60
N GLN A 98 -20.12 4.83 2.31
CA GLN A 98 -20.40 3.61 1.55
C GLN A 98 -19.50 2.43 1.95
N PHE A 99 -18.41 2.70 2.67
CA PHE A 99 -17.43 1.69 3.09
C PHE A 99 -17.59 1.28 4.56
N ALA A 100 -18.62 1.79 5.25
CA ALA A 100 -18.97 1.33 6.60
C ALA A 100 -19.24 -0.18 6.59
N ASN A 101 -18.79 -0.88 7.64
CA ASN A 101 -18.87 -2.34 7.78
C ASN A 101 -18.15 -3.13 6.66
N GLY A 102 -17.28 -2.47 5.90
CA GLY A 102 -16.53 -3.08 4.81
C GLY A 102 -15.40 -4.00 5.26
N THR A 103 -14.58 -4.39 4.29
CA THR A 103 -13.35 -5.17 4.52
C THR A 103 -12.15 -4.35 4.07
N ILE A 104 -11.09 -4.36 4.88
CA ILE A 104 -9.82 -3.72 4.56
C ILE A 104 -8.70 -4.76 4.49
N TYR A 105 -7.86 -4.64 3.47
CA TYR A 105 -6.56 -5.28 3.35
C TYR A 105 -5.49 -4.21 3.44
N GLN A 106 -4.60 -4.28 4.43
CA GLN A 106 -3.44 -3.39 4.56
C GLN A 106 -2.13 -4.19 4.38
N ALA A 107 -1.19 -3.63 3.62
CA ALA A 107 0.12 -4.22 3.41
C ALA A 107 1.26 -3.18 3.38
N PHE A 108 2.41 -3.60 3.90
CA PHE A 108 3.63 -2.81 4.08
C PHE A 108 4.58 -2.97 2.89
N LEU A 109 5.21 -1.88 2.46
CA LEU A 109 6.29 -1.87 1.48
C LEU A 109 7.60 -1.53 2.20
N SER A 110 8.56 -2.44 2.15
CA SER A 110 9.92 -2.14 2.61
C SER A 110 10.63 -1.21 1.63
N ALA A 111 11.61 -0.44 2.09
CA ALA A 111 12.40 0.47 1.24
C ALA A 111 13.06 -0.21 0.01
N LEU A 112 13.27 -1.53 0.06
CA LEU A 112 13.83 -2.32 -1.04
C LEU A 112 12.79 -2.81 -2.07
N SER A 113 11.50 -2.62 -1.76
CA SER A 113 10.39 -3.03 -2.62
C SER A 113 10.22 -2.11 -3.83
N TYR A 114 9.26 -2.45 -4.70
CA TYR A 114 8.85 -1.61 -5.81
C TYR A 114 7.75 -0.65 -5.34
N HIS A 115 7.96 0.65 -5.55
CA HIS A 115 7.18 1.73 -4.91
C HIS A 115 6.16 2.42 -5.82
N ARG A 116 5.88 1.85 -6.99
CA ARG A 116 4.75 2.28 -7.82
C ARG A 116 3.53 1.42 -7.58
N TRP A 117 2.35 2.01 -7.69
CA TRP A 117 1.07 1.35 -7.46
C TRP A 117 0.38 1.09 -8.78
N HIS A 118 -0.35 -0.02 -8.83
CA HIS A 118 -1.10 -0.45 -10.00
C HIS A 118 -2.58 -0.65 -9.64
N ALA A 119 -3.45 -0.43 -10.62
CA ALA A 119 -4.89 -0.62 -10.48
C ALA A 119 -5.20 -2.08 -10.09
N PRO A 120 -5.85 -2.32 -8.94
CA PRO A 120 -6.17 -3.67 -8.50
C PRO A 120 -7.30 -4.32 -9.32
N VAL A 121 -8.12 -3.51 -9.98
CA VAL A 121 -9.27 -3.91 -10.81
C VAL A 121 -9.39 -2.99 -12.02
N SER A 122 -10.05 -3.46 -13.09
CA SER A 122 -10.47 -2.60 -14.20
C SER A 122 -11.68 -1.78 -13.79
N GLY A 123 -11.76 -0.52 -14.25
CA GLY A 123 -12.86 0.36 -13.87
C GLY A 123 -12.64 1.83 -14.23
N VAL A 124 -13.47 2.69 -13.65
CA VAL A 124 -13.41 4.15 -13.84
C VAL A 124 -13.05 4.83 -12.52
N ILE A 125 -12.05 5.71 -12.56
CA ILE A 125 -11.68 6.53 -11.41
C ILE A 125 -12.82 7.49 -11.09
N ARG A 126 -13.45 7.30 -9.94
CA ARG A 126 -14.57 8.14 -9.48
C ARG A 126 -14.10 9.39 -8.78
N ARG A 127 -12.95 9.33 -8.12
CA ARG A 127 -12.33 10.44 -7.43
C ARG A 127 -10.90 10.06 -7.05
N ALA A 128 -9.97 10.99 -7.17
CA ALA A 128 -8.58 10.77 -6.77
C ALA A 128 -7.98 12.05 -6.20
N PHE A 129 -7.36 11.96 -5.01
CA PHE A 129 -6.72 13.11 -4.38
C PHE A 129 -5.64 12.68 -3.38
N VAL A 130 -4.70 13.58 -3.14
CA VAL A 130 -3.76 13.48 -2.02
C VAL A 130 -4.31 14.27 -0.85
N ARG A 131 -4.34 13.66 0.33
CA ARG A 131 -4.59 14.34 1.59
C ARG A 131 -3.28 14.50 2.34
N ASP A 132 -2.90 15.74 2.58
CA ASP A 132 -1.77 16.06 3.46
C ASP A 132 -2.03 15.49 4.86
N GLY A 133 -1.00 14.86 5.41
CA GLY A 133 -1.02 14.29 6.74
C GLY A 133 -0.11 15.00 7.73
N THR A 134 -0.19 14.53 8.97
CA THR A 134 0.71 14.95 10.04
C THR A 134 1.60 13.79 10.40
N TYR A 135 2.90 14.05 10.49
CA TYR A 135 3.88 13.09 10.99
C TYR A 135 4.27 13.49 12.41
N PHE A 136 4.24 12.52 13.30
CA PHE A 136 4.85 12.66 14.62
C PHE A 136 6.17 11.92 14.52
N SER A 137 7.29 12.64 14.62
CA SER A 137 8.60 12.00 14.82
C SER A 137 8.46 11.02 15.97
N GLU A 138 8.96 9.79 15.82
CA GLU A 138 9.17 8.94 16.98
C GLU A 138 10.13 9.70 17.91
N PRO A 139 9.67 10.19 19.07
CA PRO A 139 10.56 10.91 19.95
C PRO A 139 11.53 9.89 20.55
N LEU A 140 12.82 10.20 20.57
CA LEU A 140 13.73 9.62 21.55
C LEU A 140 13.23 10.09 22.92
N CYS A 141 12.34 9.35 23.57
CA CYS A 141 11.91 9.73 24.91
C CYS A 141 13.04 9.44 25.90
N GLU A 142 13.92 10.43 26.09
CA GLU A 142 14.59 10.65 27.36
C GLU A 142 13.53 10.89 28.43
N MET A 143 13.17 9.84 29.16
CA MET A 143 12.80 9.97 30.56
C MET A 143 13.68 9.04 31.38
N ALA A 144 14.95 9.41 31.49
CA ALA A 144 15.71 9.09 32.68
C ALA A 144 15.56 10.27 33.64
N PRO A 145 14.86 10.13 34.78
CA PRO A 145 15.20 10.96 35.93
C PRO A 145 16.66 10.65 36.25
N ALA A 146 17.47 11.70 36.35
CA ALA A 146 18.88 11.60 36.67
C ALA A 146 19.09 10.95 38.04
N SER A 147 19.19 9.62 38.10
CA SER A 147 19.87 8.92 39.17
C SER A 147 20.10 7.45 38.82
N SER A 148 21.38 7.09 38.81
CA SER A 148 21.94 5.74 38.99
C SER A 148 21.71 4.68 37.91
N ALA A 149 22.87 4.18 37.44
CA ALA A 149 23.11 2.96 36.70
C ALA A 149 22.59 2.92 35.25
N SER A 150 23.55 2.70 34.36
CA SER A 150 23.41 2.33 32.95
C SER A 150 22.28 1.32 32.72
N VAL A 151 21.10 1.82 32.36
CA VAL A 151 20.07 1.02 31.70
C VAL A 151 20.32 1.22 30.21
N GLU A 152 20.82 0.18 29.53
CA GLU A 152 20.68 0.08 28.09
C GLU A 152 19.18 0.02 27.81
N ILE A 153 18.55 1.18 27.61
CA ILE A 153 17.17 1.23 27.14
C ILE A 153 17.24 0.79 25.68
N GLU A 154 16.99 -0.50 25.46
CA GLU A 154 16.85 -1.06 24.13
C GLU A 154 15.62 -0.41 23.49
N ILE A 155 15.85 0.60 22.64
CA ILE A 155 14.80 1.24 21.87
C ILE A 155 14.09 0.13 21.10
N PRO A 156 12.76 -0.05 21.26
CA PRO A 156 12.03 -1.05 20.51
C PRO A 156 12.25 -0.80 19.02
N ARG A 157 12.96 -1.70 18.33
CA ARG A 157 13.25 -1.60 16.88
C ARG A 157 11.98 -1.64 16.00
N GLU A 158 10.83 -1.84 16.62
CA GLU A 158 9.55 -2.00 15.94
C GLU A 158 8.99 -0.65 15.44
N GLY A 159 9.39 0.47 16.04
CA GLY A 159 9.13 1.84 15.58
C GLY A 159 7.74 2.09 14.98
N ILE A 160 7.70 2.88 13.90
CA ILE A 160 6.47 3.16 13.13
C ILE A 160 5.82 1.91 12.52
N ALA A 161 6.56 0.80 12.37
CA ALA A 161 6.01 -0.45 11.83
C ALA A 161 4.96 -1.07 12.76
N THR A 162 4.97 -0.71 14.05
CA THR A 162 3.92 -1.11 15.00
C THR A 162 2.60 -0.42 14.72
N ALA A 163 2.60 0.86 14.33
CA ALA A 163 1.43 1.75 14.29
C ALA A 163 0.75 1.88 12.91
N GLN A 164 1.00 0.95 11.99
CA GLN A 164 0.55 1.07 10.59
C GLN A 164 -0.95 1.24 10.41
N GLY A 165 -1.77 0.62 11.27
CA GLY A 165 -3.23 0.81 11.21
C GLY A 165 -3.62 2.26 11.51
N TYR A 166 -2.96 2.90 12.47
CA TYR A 166 -3.22 4.30 12.83
C TYR A 166 -2.75 5.29 11.77
N LEU A 167 -1.62 5.00 11.10
CA LEU A 167 -1.07 5.86 10.04
C LEU A 167 -2.06 6.08 8.89
N THR A 168 -2.93 5.12 8.61
CA THR A 168 -3.94 5.23 7.56
C THR A 168 -4.87 6.44 7.74
N ALA A 169 -5.04 6.94 8.97
CA ALA A 169 -5.86 8.10 9.30
C ALA A 169 -5.06 9.43 9.36
N LEU A 170 -3.76 9.37 9.66
CA LEU A 170 -2.94 10.54 9.97
C LEU A 170 -1.96 10.93 8.88
N ALA A 171 -1.33 9.96 8.23
CA ALA A 171 -0.23 10.23 7.32
C ALA A 171 -0.71 10.84 6.00
N THR A 172 0.23 11.42 5.25
CA THR A 172 -0.06 11.84 3.88
C THR A 172 -0.46 10.61 3.09
N ARG A 173 -1.57 10.72 2.37
CA ARG A 173 -2.15 9.57 1.67
C ARG A 173 -2.78 9.95 0.35
N ALA A 174 -2.54 9.14 -0.67
CA ALA A 174 -3.29 9.16 -1.91
C ALA A 174 -4.54 8.29 -1.76
N VAL A 175 -5.71 8.88 -1.96
CA VAL A 175 -7.00 8.18 -1.95
C VAL A 175 -7.53 8.12 -3.38
N ILE A 176 -7.77 6.92 -3.88
CA ILE A 176 -8.27 6.68 -5.24
C ILE A 176 -9.50 5.78 -5.15
N PHE A 177 -10.66 6.32 -5.53
CA PHE A 177 -11.91 5.58 -5.63
C PHE A 177 -12.08 5.06 -7.06
N ILE A 178 -12.35 3.77 -7.19
CA ILE A 178 -12.48 3.07 -8.47
C ILE A 178 -13.86 2.41 -8.51
N GLU A 179 -14.70 2.80 -9.46
CA GLU A 179 -15.89 2.02 -9.79
C GLU A 179 -15.45 0.85 -10.65
N ALA A 180 -15.42 -0.35 -10.08
CA ALA A 180 -14.97 -1.54 -10.78
C ALA A 180 -15.96 -1.95 -11.88
N ASP A 181 -15.44 -2.50 -12.98
CA ASP A 181 -16.27 -3.08 -14.04
C ASP A 181 -17.04 -4.31 -13.54
N ASN A 182 -16.50 -5.05 -12.57
CA ASN A 182 -17.19 -6.13 -11.89
C ASN A 182 -18.22 -5.57 -10.89
N PRO A 183 -19.54 -5.72 -11.13
CA PRO A 183 -20.56 -5.19 -10.24
C PRO A 183 -20.56 -5.85 -8.85
N ALA A 184 -19.99 -7.05 -8.71
CA ALA A 184 -19.83 -7.71 -7.42
C ALA A 184 -18.80 -7.00 -6.51
N ILE A 185 -17.89 -6.21 -7.11
CA ILE A 185 -16.98 -5.31 -6.39
C ILE A 185 -17.62 -3.93 -6.25
N GLY A 186 -18.11 -3.39 -7.38
CA GLY A 186 -18.58 -2.00 -7.50
C GLY A 186 -17.53 -1.00 -7.03
N LEU A 187 -17.94 0.04 -6.31
CA LEU A 187 -17.01 1.04 -5.78
C LEU A 187 -16.03 0.44 -4.76
N MET A 188 -14.73 0.54 -5.03
CA MET A 188 -13.66 0.23 -4.09
C MET A 188 -12.72 1.43 -3.91
N ALA A 189 -11.92 1.42 -2.84
CA ALA A 189 -10.89 2.44 -2.63
C ALA A 189 -9.50 1.80 -2.51
N PHE A 190 -8.53 2.39 -3.22
CA PHE A 190 -7.11 2.23 -2.98
C PHE A 190 -6.61 3.41 -2.15
N ILE A 191 -5.81 3.14 -1.11
CA ILE A 191 -5.21 4.16 -0.27
C ILE A 191 -3.70 3.92 -0.21
N GLY A 192 -2.89 4.78 -0.83
CA GLY A 192 -1.44 4.80 -0.66
C GLY A 192 -1.09 5.64 0.56
N VAL A 193 -0.49 5.05 1.60
CA VAL A 193 -0.19 5.68 2.89
C VAL A 193 1.32 5.90 3.02
N GLY A 194 1.76 7.15 3.06
CA GLY A 194 3.14 7.50 3.35
C GLY A 194 3.53 7.19 4.81
N MET A 195 4.82 6.99 5.09
CA MET A 195 5.36 6.81 6.44
C MET A 195 6.68 7.56 6.58
N ASP A 196 6.91 8.22 7.73
CA ASP A 196 8.08 9.04 8.10
C ASP A 196 8.73 9.80 6.93
N GLU A 197 9.69 9.15 6.26
CA GLU A 197 10.49 9.74 5.17
C GLU A 197 9.81 9.63 3.78
N VAL A 198 8.88 8.68 3.54
CA VAL A 198 7.97 8.70 2.35
C VAL A 198 6.73 9.45 2.74
N SER A 199 6.69 10.71 2.36
CA SER A 199 5.43 11.45 2.46
C SER A 199 4.87 11.83 1.09
N THR A 200 5.69 11.78 0.04
CA THR A 200 5.24 12.20 -1.29
C THR A 200 4.52 11.05 -1.98
N CYS A 201 3.22 11.22 -2.09
CA CYS A 201 2.32 10.39 -2.87
C CYS A 201 2.02 11.11 -4.19
N GLU A 202 2.41 10.53 -5.31
CA GLU A 202 2.06 11.05 -6.64
C GLU A 202 0.95 10.18 -7.24
N ILE A 203 -0.17 10.79 -7.63
CA ILE A 203 -1.26 10.15 -8.37
C ILE A 203 -1.09 10.48 -9.85
N THR A 204 -1.13 9.47 -10.72
CA THR A 204 -0.95 9.63 -12.18
C THR A 204 -2.23 9.44 -12.99
N VAL A 205 -3.36 9.32 -12.32
CA VAL A 205 -4.69 9.16 -12.92
C VAL A 205 -5.62 10.30 -12.54
N ALA A 206 -6.57 10.60 -13.41
CA ALA A 206 -7.55 11.66 -13.21
C ALA A 206 -8.97 11.11 -12.97
N GLU A 207 -9.83 11.91 -12.34
CA GLU A 207 -11.26 11.61 -12.25
C GLU A 207 -11.89 11.44 -13.65
N GLY A 208 -12.73 10.42 -13.81
CA GLY A 208 -13.32 10.04 -15.09
C GLY A 208 -12.42 9.18 -15.98
N GLN A 209 -11.13 9.04 -15.65
CA GLN A 209 -10.23 8.17 -16.41
C GLN A 209 -10.61 6.70 -16.23
N ARG A 210 -10.63 5.95 -17.34
CA ARG A 210 -10.73 4.49 -17.31
C ARG A 210 -9.35 3.87 -17.14
N VAL A 211 -9.24 2.87 -16.27
CA VAL A 211 -8.02 2.09 -16.03
C VAL A 211 -8.31 0.61 -16.23
N LYS A 212 -7.33 -0.14 -16.71
CA LYS A 212 -7.36 -1.61 -16.73
C LYS A 212 -6.63 -2.17 -15.52
N LYS A 213 -7.03 -3.36 -15.08
CA LYS A 213 -6.34 -4.09 -14.01
C LYS A 213 -4.85 -4.22 -14.33
N GLY A 214 -4.02 -3.72 -13.42
CA GLY A 214 -2.57 -3.71 -13.54
C GLY A 214 -1.96 -2.50 -14.25
N ASP A 215 -2.75 -1.50 -14.68
CA ASP A 215 -2.24 -0.19 -15.12
C ASP A 215 -1.61 0.56 -13.95
N GLU A 216 -0.56 1.36 -14.19
CA GLU A 216 0.06 2.21 -13.17
C GLU A 216 -0.89 3.37 -12.80
N ILE A 217 -1.10 3.62 -11.51
CA ILE A 217 -2.02 4.66 -11.01
C ILE A 217 -1.36 5.72 -10.11
N GLY A 218 -0.10 5.50 -9.73
CA GLY A 218 0.66 6.41 -8.88
C GLY A 218 1.92 5.79 -8.32
N MET A 219 2.63 6.51 -7.46
CA MET A 219 3.81 6.02 -6.76
C MET A 219 4.11 6.77 -5.46
N PHE A 220 4.90 6.11 -4.62
CA PHE A 220 5.63 6.73 -3.52
C PHE A 220 7.01 7.18 -4.00
N HIS A 221 7.45 8.37 -3.59
CA HIS A 221 8.85 8.78 -3.64
C HIS A 221 9.60 8.36 -2.37
N PHE A 222 10.92 8.55 -2.28
CA PHE A 222 11.81 7.92 -1.27
C PHE A 222 11.35 7.90 0.23
N GLY A 223 11.52 6.72 0.91
CA GLY A 223 11.40 6.43 2.38
C GLY A 223 10.74 5.03 2.73
N GLY A 224 10.01 4.86 3.87
CA GLY A 224 9.08 3.73 4.14
C GLY A 224 7.57 3.97 3.83
N SER A 225 6.78 2.94 3.43
CA SER A 225 5.36 3.15 3.00
C SER A 225 4.41 1.94 3.24
N SER A 226 3.09 2.18 3.18
CA SER A 226 2.03 1.16 3.32
C SER A 226 0.88 1.43 2.34
N HIS A 227 0.05 0.44 2.02
CA HIS A 227 -1.16 0.64 1.21
C HIS A 227 -2.36 -0.15 1.74
N CYS A 228 -3.55 0.32 1.41
CA CYS A 228 -4.81 -0.34 1.71
C CYS A 228 -5.68 -0.56 0.48
N LEU A 229 -6.37 -1.71 0.43
CA LEU A 229 -7.53 -1.97 -0.40
C LEU A 229 -8.76 -2.04 0.49
N LEU A 230 -9.78 -1.23 0.20
CA LEU A 230 -11.00 -1.12 0.98
C LEU A 230 -12.22 -1.47 0.12
N PHE A 231 -13.01 -2.44 0.60
CA PHE A 231 -14.18 -2.98 -0.07
C PHE A 231 -15.45 -2.62 0.71
N ARG A 232 -16.56 -2.35 0.02
CA ARG A 232 -17.86 -2.04 0.65
C ARG A 232 -18.45 -3.24 1.37
N GLU A 233 -19.41 -2.98 2.26
CA GLU A 233 -20.26 -4.02 2.84
C GLU A 233 -20.93 -4.86 1.74
N GLY A 234 -21.01 -6.18 1.96
CA GLY A 234 -21.62 -7.12 1.02
C GLY A 234 -20.68 -7.68 -0.06
N VAL A 235 -19.52 -7.06 -0.30
CA VAL A 235 -18.52 -7.60 -1.26
C VAL A 235 -17.84 -8.83 -0.64
N ARG A 236 -18.05 -10.00 -1.24
CA ARG A 236 -17.49 -11.27 -0.75
C ARG A 236 -16.08 -11.52 -1.28
N VAL A 237 -15.10 -10.86 -0.68
CA VAL A 237 -13.68 -11.11 -0.96
C VAL A 237 -13.15 -12.32 -0.18
N ALA A 238 -12.40 -13.19 -0.85
CA ALA A 238 -11.79 -14.37 -0.25
C ALA A 238 -10.39 -14.64 -0.84
N GLY A 239 -9.64 -15.53 -0.18
CA GLY A 239 -8.33 -15.98 -0.69
C GLY A 239 -7.21 -14.96 -0.50
N PHE A 240 -7.31 -14.09 0.51
CA PHE A 240 -6.21 -13.21 0.87
C PHE A 240 -4.97 -14.00 1.31
N PRO A 241 -3.77 -13.53 0.94
CA PRO A 241 -2.51 -13.85 1.60
C PRO A 241 -2.54 -13.89 3.13
N ASN A 242 -1.91 -14.91 3.72
CA ASN A 242 -1.74 -15.02 5.17
C ASN A 242 -0.88 -13.88 5.75
N VAL A 243 -1.30 -13.35 6.89
CA VAL A 243 -0.49 -12.45 7.73
C VAL A 243 0.76 -13.18 8.21
N GLY A 244 1.90 -12.49 8.28
CA GLY A 244 3.17 -13.08 8.77
C GLY A 244 3.96 -13.85 7.72
N ARG A 245 3.50 -13.92 6.46
CA ARG A 245 4.27 -14.50 5.35
C ARG A 245 5.68 -13.88 5.25
N LYS A 246 6.68 -14.69 4.92
CA LYS A 246 8.07 -14.21 4.80
C LYS A 246 8.26 -13.29 3.60
N GLU A 247 7.56 -13.59 2.50
CA GLU A 247 7.79 -13.01 1.18
C GLU A 247 6.70 -11.99 0.84
N ASN A 248 7.05 -10.99 0.03
CA ASN A 248 6.08 -10.04 -0.49
C ASN A 248 5.08 -10.75 -1.42
N VAL A 249 3.86 -10.20 -1.48
CA VAL A 249 2.94 -10.48 -2.58
C VAL A 249 3.42 -9.62 -3.76
N PRO A 250 3.69 -10.22 -4.94
CA PRO A 250 4.16 -9.46 -6.10
C PRO A 250 3.16 -8.38 -6.52
N VAL A 251 3.64 -7.21 -6.94
CA VAL A 251 2.80 -6.23 -7.64
C VAL A 251 2.17 -6.87 -8.87
N ARG A 252 0.91 -6.52 -9.17
CA ARG A 252 0.09 -7.11 -10.25
C ARG A 252 -0.21 -8.61 -10.07
N GLY A 253 0.27 -9.28 -9.02
CA GLY A 253 -0.07 -10.67 -8.68
C GLY A 253 -1.47 -10.78 -8.04
N GLN A 254 -2.08 -11.97 -7.95
CA GLN A 254 -3.42 -12.09 -7.35
C GLN A 254 -3.34 -11.89 -5.82
N VAL A 255 -4.13 -10.95 -5.28
CA VAL A 255 -4.21 -10.70 -3.83
C VAL A 255 -5.49 -11.24 -3.22
N ALA A 256 -6.57 -11.35 -3.99
CA ALA A 256 -7.84 -11.92 -3.55
C ALA A 256 -8.70 -12.29 -4.75
N VAL A 257 -9.81 -12.97 -4.49
CA VAL A 257 -10.86 -13.27 -5.47
C VAL A 257 -12.20 -12.86 -4.88
N VAL A 258 -13.05 -12.28 -5.72
CA VAL A 258 -14.45 -11.96 -5.36
C VAL A 258 -15.33 -13.14 -5.70
N ARG A 259 -16.16 -13.55 -4.75
CA ARG A 259 -17.19 -14.57 -4.95
C ARG A 259 -18.54 -13.90 -5.22
N PRO A 260 -19.37 -14.48 -6.11
CA PRO A 260 -20.75 -14.05 -6.28
C PRO A 260 -21.61 -14.22 -5.01
#